data_AF-R5P1Q2-F1
#
_entry.id   AF-R5P1Q2-F1
#
_cell.length_a   1.000
_cell.length_b   1.000
_cell.length_c   1.000
_cell.angle_alpha   90.00
_cell.angle_beta   90.00
_cell.angle_gamma   90.00
#
_symmetry.space_group_name_H-M   'P 1'
#
loop_
_entity.id
_entity.type
_entity.pdbx_description
1 polymer ?
#
loop_
_entity_poly.entity_id
_entity_poly.type
_entity_poly.pdbx_seq_one_letter_code
_entity_poly.pdbx_strand_id
1 'polypeptide(L)'
;MKEKQCLIITLPSHLADLPIQIIRGSNDKKLICSLQVAEDKVEYSNVKREKCVFVWRRNDYLKLELDEILWIEADGSYSRLYLTRNRNMVVSFHLAVIEKKLPNIDFLRIHRSYIINLKHVISLIGNSLNIEGKSLTIGREYREAFLDRFIFLGVRRKGK
;
A
#
# COMPACT_ATOMS: atom_id res chain seq x y z
N MET A 1 -9.50 -12.02 14.95
CA MET A 1 -8.56 -10.91 15.20
C MET A 1 -8.96 -9.73 14.32
N LYS A 2 -9.40 -8.60 14.90
CA LYS A 2 -9.78 -7.42 14.12
C LYS A 2 -8.51 -6.65 13.71
N GLU A 3 -8.33 -6.39 12.42
CA GLU A 3 -7.29 -5.51 11.90
C GLU A 3 -7.45 -4.11 12.50
N LYS A 4 -6.37 -3.58 13.09
CA LYS A 4 -6.33 -2.19 13.53
C LYS A 4 -6.20 -1.31 12.28
N GLN A 5 -7.29 -0.66 11.89
CA GLN A 5 -7.25 0.37 10.84
C GLN A 5 -6.75 1.68 11.47
N CYS A 6 -5.74 2.30 10.86
CA CYS A 6 -5.17 3.56 11.30
C CYS A 6 -5.46 4.65 10.26
N LEU A 7 -5.97 5.79 10.71
CA LEU A 7 -6.18 6.99 9.90
C LEU A 7 -5.12 8.02 10.30
N ILE A 8 -4.31 8.44 9.35
CA ILE A 8 -3.27 9.47 9.55
C ILE A 8 -3.75 10.75 8.87
N ILE A 9 -3.82 11.84 9.64
CA ILE A 9 -4.17 13.17 9.14
C ILE A 9 -2.93 14.05 9.34
N THR A 10 -2.45 14.67 8.25
CA THR A 10 -1.36 15.65 8.30
C THR A 10 -1.96 17.02 8.04
N LEU A 11 -2.01 17.87 9.06
CA LEU A 11 -2.48 19.25 8.93
C LEU A 11 -1.28 20.20 8.73
N PRO A 12 -1.36 21.14 7.79
CA PRO A 12 -0.38 22.22 7.70
C PRO A 12 -0.46 23.11 8.94
N SER A 13 0.67 23.71 9.33
CA SER A 13 0.85 24.41 10.61
C SER A 13 -0.17 25.53 10.87
N HIS A 14 -0.69 26.17 9.84
CA HIS A 14 -1.70 27.23 9.95
C HIS A 14 -3.12 26.72 10.25
N LEU A 15 -3.35 25.40 10.27
CA LEU A 15 -4.64 24.76 10.59
C LEU A 15 -4.59 23.99 11.92
N ALA A 16 -3.55 24.19 12.74
CA ALA A 16 -3.35 23.46 13.99
C ALA A 16 -4.49 23.67 15.00
N ASP A 17 -5.11 24.85 15.01
CA ASP A 17 -6.15 25.23 15.98
C ASP A 17 -7.58 24.91 15.50
N LEU A 18 -7.73 24.33 14.29
CA LEU A 18 -9.04 24.01 13.76
C LEU A 18 -9.59 22.72 14.39
N PRO A 19 -10.88 22.69 14.79
CA PRO A 19 -11.49 21.50 15.34
C PRO A 19 -11.61 20.42 14.26
N ILE A 20 -10.96 19.27 14.46
CA ILE A 20 -11.13 18.11 13.59
C ILE A 20 -12.41 17.37 13.99
N GLN A 21 -13.31 17.15 13.03
CA GLN A 21 -14.48 16.30 13.21
C GLN A 21 -14.28 14.96 12.50
N ILE A 22 -14.30 13.88 13.26
CA ILE A 22 -14.26 12.51 12.70
C ILE A 22 -15.68 11.94 12.76
N ILE A 23 -16.25 11.70 11.58
CA ILE A 23 -17.59 11.12 11.44
C ILE A 23 -17.42 9.65 11.06
N ARG A 24 -17.91 8.74 11.91
CA ARG A 24 -17.95 7.30 11.63
C ARG A 24 -19.32 6.95 11.05
N GLY A 25 -19.34 6.26 9.91
CA GLY A 25 -20.56 6.02 9.14
C GLY A 25 -21.76 5.45 9.92
N SER A 26 -22.93 6.01 9.58
CA SER A 26 -24.34 5.58 9.80
C SER A 26 -24.77 5.12 11.20
N ASN A 27 -24.11 5.58 12.26
CA ASN A 27 -24.73 5.73 13.57
C ASN A 27 -24.06 6.92 14.27
N ASP A 28 -24.85 7.94 14.60
CA ASP A 28 -24.50 9.32 14.99
C ASP A 28 -23.66 9.47 16.26
N LYS A 29 -22.53 8.79 16.36
CA LYS A 29 -21.52 9.02 17.40
C LYS A 29 -20.49 9.99 16.86
N LYS A 30 -20.78 11.28 17.07
CA LYS A 30 -19.86 12.39 16.81
C LYS A 30 -18.78 12.41 17.90
N LEU A 31 -17.54 12.11 17.54
CA LEU A 31 -16.38 12.37 18.40
C LEU A 31 -15.92 13.80 18.11
N ILE A 32 -16.16 14.70 19.06
CA ILE A 32 -15.60 16.06 19.04
C ILE A 32 -14.32 16.01 19.86
N CYS A 33 -13.17 16.06 19.19
CA CYS A 33 -11.88 16.23 19.85
C CYS A 33 -11.38 17.64 19.58
N SER A 34 -11.13 18.41 20.64
CA SER A 34 -10.28 19.59 20.56
C SER A 34 -8.82 19.12 20.60
N LEU A 35 -8.03 19.47 19.57
CA LEU A 35 -6.58 19.34 19.68
C LEU A 35 -6.11 20.44 20.64
N GLN A 36 -5.77 20.04 21.85
CA GLN A 36 -4.96 20.88 22.72
C GLN A 36 -3.52 20.45 22.49
N VAL A 37 -2.69 21.36 22.01
CA VAL A 37 -1.24 21.16 22.05
C VAL A 37 -0.87 21.13 23.52
N ALA A 38 -0.67 19.93 24.07
CA ALA A 38 -0.10 19.80 25.40
C ALA A 38 1.32 20.39 25.34
N GLU A 39 1.64 21.29 26.28
CA GLU A 39 2.97 21.90 26.41
C GLU A 39 4.08 20.88 26.75
N ASP A 40 3.71 19.63 27.00
CA ASP A 40 4.64 18.54 27.21
C ASP A 40 4.91 17.77 25.92
N LYS A 41 6.14 17.95 25.40
CA LYS A 41 6.84 17.14 24.39
C LYS A 41 5.92 16.32 23.49
N VAL A 42 5.51 16.93 22.37
CA VAL A 42 5.02 16.17 21.22
C VAL A 42 6.13 15.22 20.77
N GLU A 43 6.02 13.95 21.14
CA GLU A 43 6.81 12.89 20.52
C GLU A 43 6.39 12.82 19.05
N TYR A 44 7.20 13.47 18.20
CA TYR A 44 7.26 13.12 16.79
C TYR A 44 7.71 11.65 16.72
N SER A 45 6.76 10.72 16.76
CA SER A 45 7.02 9.41 16.22
C SER A 45 7.22 9.63 14.72
N ASN A 46 8.47 9.87 14.33
CA ASN A 46 8.90 9.63 12.96
C ASN A 46 8.45 8.20 12.69
N VAL A 47 7.34 8.03 11.96
CA VAL A 47 6.85 6.72 11.57
C VAL A 47 7.97 6.12 10.76
N LYS A 48 8.73 5.24 11.42
CA LYS A 48 9.95 4.66 10.88
C LYS A 48 9.48 3.80 9.71
N ARG A 49 9.60 4.35 8.49
CA ARG A 49 9.27 3.60 7.28
C ARG A 49 10.17 2.37 7.29
N GLU A 50 9.55 1.20 7.42
CA GLU A 50 10.24 -0.07 7.27
C GLU A 50 10.81 -0.07 5.85
N LYS A 51 12.14 -0.02 5.73
CA LYS A 51 12.81 0.01 4.43
C LYS A 51 13.10 -1.39 3.89
N CYS A 52 13.21 -2.35 4.80
CA CYS A 52 13.67 -3.69 4.49
C CYS A 52 12.81 -4.76 5.18
N VAL A 53 12.77 -5.93 4.56
CA VAL A 53 12.13 -7.13 5.07
C VAL A 53 13.15 -8.27 5.11
N PHE A 54 13.06 -9.12 6.15
CA PHE A 54 13.80 -10.36 6.20
C PHE A 54 12.93 -11.50 5.69
N VAL A 55 13.40 -12.17 4.65
CA VAL A 55 12.70 -13.29 4.01
C VAL A 55 13.46 -14.57 4.32
N TRP A 56 12.77 -15.54 4.92
CA TRP A 56 13.33 -16.87 5.15
C TRP A 56 13.55 -17.60 3.83
N ARG A 57 14.77 -18.08 3.61
CA ARG A 57 15.16 -18.79 2.39
C ARG A 57 16.06 -19.96 2.77
N ARG A 58 15.62 -21.20 2.46
CA ARG A 58 16.35 -22.46 2.72
C ARG A 58 16.77 -22.66 4.17
N ASN A 59 17.79 -21.95 4.64
CA ASN A 59 18.37 -22.08 5.97
C ASN A 59 18.81 -20.74 6.60
N ASP A 60 18.54 -19.60 5.95
CA ASP A 60 18.91 -18.27 6.43
C ASP A 60 17.81 -17.23 6.18
N TYR A 61 17.98 -16.05 6.79
CA TYR A 61 17.17 -14.88 6.51
C TYR A 61 17.91 -13.96 5.54
N LEU A 62 17.33 -13.75 4.37
CA LEU A 62 17.81 -12.78 3.41
C LEU A 62 17.18 -11.42 3.70
N LYS A 63 18.01 -10.40 3.92
CA LYS A 63 17.55 -9.01 3.95
C LYS A 63 17.26 -8.55 2.52
N LEU A 64 16.06 -8.03 2.29
CA LEU A 64 15.63 -7.41 1.04
C LEU A 64 15.15 -6.00 1.31
N GLU A 65 15.54 -5.05 0.47
CA GLU A 65 14.93 -3.73 0.52
C GLU A 65 13.53 -3.82 -0.13
N LEU A 66 12.53 -3.17 0.45
CA LEU A 66 11.16 -3.21 -0.08
C LEU A 66 11.08 -2.62 -1.49
N ASP A 67 11.91 -1.62 -1.77
CA ASP A 67 12.04 -1.01 -3.08
C ASP A 67 12.66 -1.95 -4.12
N GLU A 68 13.27 -3.07 -3.72
CA GLU A 68 13.69 -4.10 -4.69
C GLU A 68 12.52 -4.99 -5.15
N ILE A 69 11.39 -5.02 -4.43
CA ILE A 69 10.25 -5.86 -4.77
C ILE A 69 9.38 -5.13 -5.80
N LEU A 70 9.25 -5.70 -6.99
CA LEU A 70 8.44 -5.16 -8.09
C LEU A 70 6.98 -5.57 -7.95
N TRP A 71 6.74 -6.88 -7.87
CA TRP A 71 5.43 -7.47 -7.59
C TRP A 71 5.59 -8.87 -7.00
N ILE A 72 4.47 -9.40 -6.52
CA ILE A 72 4.35 -10.70 -5.90
C ILE A 72 3.21 -11.44 -6.56
N GLU A 73 3.48 -12.66 -7.02
CA GLU A 73 2.53 -13.52 -7.71
C GLU A 73 2.18 -14.74 -6.85
N ALA A 74 0.92 -15.15 -6.87
CA ALA A 74 0.51 -16.41 -6.25
C ALA A 74 1.05 -17.61 -7.04
N ASP A 75 1.72 -18.54 -6.37
CA ASP A 75 2.28 -19.77 -6.93
C ASP A 75 1.77 -20.98 -6.14
N GLY A 76 0.48 -21.30 -6.31
CA GLY A 76 -0.21 -22.33 -5.52
C GLY A 76 -0.25 -21.98 -4.03
N SER A 77 0.42 -22.79 -3.21
CA SER A 77 0.54 -22.54 -1.76
C SER A 77 1.67 -21.58 -1.38
N TYR A 78 2.45 -21.15 -2.37
CA TYR A 78 3.57 -20.26 -2.22
C TYR A 78 3.27 -18.91 -2.86
N SER A 79 4.17 -17.96 -2.65
CA SER A 79 4.18 -16.71 -3.43
C SER A 79 5.56 -16.50 -4.02
N ARG A 80 5.60 -16.04 -5.26
CA ARG A 80 6.82 -15.68 -5.96
C ARG A 80 7.01 -14.17 -5.90
N LEU A 81 8.11 -13.72 -5.31
CA LEU A 81 8.55 -12.33 -5.31
C LEU A 81 9.38 -12.10 -6.56
N TYR A 82 8.97 -11.13 -7.37
CA TYR A 82 9.74 -10.63 -8.50
C TYR A 82 10.48 -9.38 -8.05
N LEU A 83 11.80 -9.40 -8.23
CA LEU A 83 12.71 -8.39 -7.74
C LEU A 83 13.37 -7.65 -8.91
N THR A 84 13.91 -6.47 -8.61
CA THR A 84 14.76 -5.72 -9.54
C THR A 84 15.92 -6.57 -10.06
N ARG A 85 16.48 -6.18 -11.21
CA ARG A 85 17.57 -6.89 -11.90
C ARG A 85 17.19 -8.32 -12.31
N ASN A 86 15.91 -8.51 -12.66
CA ASN A 86 15.38 -9.77 -13.17
C ASN A 86 15.57 -10.98 -12.24
N ARG A 87 15.63 -10.74 -10.92
CA ARG A 87 15.73 -11.77 -9.91
C ARG A 87 14.32 -12.17 -9.45
N ASN A 88 14.17 -13.40 -8.98
CA ASN A 88 12.95 -13.83 -8.31
C ASN A 88 13.26 -14.84 -7.20
N MET A 89 12.30 -15.03 -6.30
CA MET A 89 12.35 -16.09 -5.29
C MET A 89 10.95 -16.51 -4.87
N VAL A 90 10.86 -17.71 -4.32
CA VAL A 90 9.60 -18.27 -3.82
C VAL A 90 9.64 -18.27 -2.29
N VAL A 91 8.54 -17.87 -1.67
CA VAL A 91 8.35 -17.86 -0.22
C VAL A 91 7.16 -18.73 0.17
N SER A 92 7.26 -19.40 1.32
CA SER A 92 6.23 -20.29 1.88
C SER A 92 5.08 -19.55 2.56
N PHE A 93 4.63 -18.46 1.95
CA PHE A 93 3.48 -17.69 2.41
C PHE A 93 2.53 -17.44 1.25
N HIS A 94 1.23 -17.55 1.49
CA HIS A 94 0.22 -17.10 0.52
C HIS A 94 0.12 -15.57 0.52
N LEU A 95 -0.37 -15.01 -0.59
CA LEU A 95 -0.51 -13.55 -0.77
C LEU A 95 -1.24 -12.84 0.37
N ALA A 96 -2.31 -13.42 0.92
CA ALA A 96 -3.08 -12.78 1.99
C ALA A 96 -2.27 -12.61 3.29
N VAL A 97 -1.27 -13.46 3.53
CA VAL A 97 -0.37 -13.33 4.68
C VAL A 97 0.69 -12.26 4.42
N ILE A 98 1.21 -12.21 3.19
CA ILE A 98 2.21 -11.22 2.77
C ILE A 98 1.60 -9.82 2.78
N GLU A 99 0.38 -9.67 2.26
CA GLU A 99 -0.39 -8.42 2.22
C GLU A 99 -0.48 -7.75 3.59
N LYS A 100 -0.68 -8.53 4.66
CA LYS A 100 -0.79 -8.00 6.04
C LYS A 100 0.53 -7.59 6.67
N LYS A 101 1.65 -8.07 6.11
CA LYS A 101 3.00 -7.81 6.62
C LYS A 101 3.69 -6.67 5.88
N LEU A 102 3.28 -6.40 4.63
CA LEU A 102 3.86 -5.34 3.83
C LEU A 102 3.19 -4.00 4.15
N PRO A 103 3.94 -2.89 4.03
CA PRO A 103 3.36 -1.57 4.25
C PRO A 103 2.39 -1.21 3.12
N ASN A 104 1.12 -1.06 3.47
CA ASN A 104 0.01 -0.70 2.56
C ASN A 104 0.18 0.65 1.82
N ILE A 105 1.19 1.45 2.19
CA ILE A 105 1.51 2.69 1.48
C ILE A 105 2.24 2.42 0.15
N ASP A 106 3.06 1.38 0.12
CA ASP A 106 3.89 1.04 -1.05
C ASP A 106 3.32 -0.16 -1.81
N PHE A 107 2.65 -1.08 -1.13
CA PHE A 107 2.12 -2.30 -1.74
C PHE A 107 0.60 -2.30 -1.84
N LEU A 108 0.08 -2.78 -2.97
CA LEU A 108 -1.35 -2.90 -3.22
C LEU A 108 -1.67 -4.20 -3.95
N ARG A 109 -2.70 -4.90 -3.48
CA ARG A 109 -3.27 -6.03 -4.19
C ARG A 109 -4.12 -5.55 -5.35
N ILE A 110 -3.80 -6.02 -6.55
CA ILE A 110 -4.51 -5.65 -7.78
C ILE A 110 -5.30 -6.81 -8.39
N HIS A 111 -5.07 -8.04 -7.92
CA HIS A 111 -5.75 -9.24 -8.42
C HIS A 111 -5.71 -10.32 -7.34
N ARG A 112 -6.53 -11.37 -7.49
CA ARG A 112 -6.46 -12.54 -6.58
C ARG A 112 -5.07 -13.18 -6.53
N SER A 113 -4.30 -13.02 -7.61
CA SER A 113 -2.96 -13.59 -7.79
C SER A 113 -1.82 -12.57 -7.76
N TYR A 114 -2.09 -11.27 -7.56
CA TYR A 114 -1.03 -10.25 -7.67
C TYR A 114 -1.11 -9.17 -6.60
N ILE A 115 0.02 -8.92 -5.94
CA ILE A 115 0.32 -7.73 -5.14
C ILE A 115 1.45 -6.99 -5.85
N ILE A 116 1.32 -5.68 -6.05
CA ILE A 116 2.34 -4.86 -6.73
C ILE A 116 2.94 -3.86 -5.76
N ASN A 117 4.15 -3.42 -6.06
CA ASN A 117 4.71 -2.21 -5.49
C ASN A 117 4.35 -1.02 -6.38
N LEU A 118 3.66 -0.05 -5.81
CA LEU A 118 3.13 1.14 -6.49
C LEU A 118 4.24 2.02 -7.06
N LYS A 119 5.44 2.01 -6.45
CA LYS A 119 6.60 2.78 -6.93
C LYS A 119 7.12 2.31 -8.28
N HIS A 120 6.85 1.06 -8.66
CA HIS A 120 7.33 0.44 -9.89
C HIS A 120 6.30 0.43 -11.02
N VAL A 121 5.13 1.04 -10.81
CA VAL A 121 4.11 1.16 -11.85
C VAL A 121 4.52 2.20 -12.88
N ILE A 122 4.75 1.78 -14.12
CA ILE A 122 5.19 2.64 -15.22
C ILE A 122 3.98 3.26 -15.93
N SER A 123 2.97 2.45 -16.25
CA SER A 123 1.80 2.93 -16.99
C SER A 123 0.57 2.06 -16.76
N LEU A 124 -0.61 2.69 -16.76
CA LEU A 124 -1.91 2.00 -16.81
C LEU A 124 -2.47 2.07 -18.24
N ILE A 125 -2.62 0.92 -18.90
CA ILE A 125 -3.22 0.81 -20.23
C ILE A 125 -4.52 0.01 -20.10
N GLY A 126 -5.66 0.70 -20.20
CA GLY A 126 -6.98 0.11 -20.00
C GLY A 126 -7.18 -0.39 -18.57
N ASN A 127 -6.95 -1.68 -18.36
CA ASN A 127 -7.05 -2.35 -17.07
C ASN A 127 -5.78 -3.17 -16.72
N SER A 128 -4.69 -2.93 -17.44
CA SER A 128 -3.41 -3.60 -17.22
C SER A 128 -2.34 -2.58 -16.86
N LEU A 129 -1.53 -2.94 -15.88
CA LEU A 129 -0.40 -2.17 -15.39
C LEU A 129 0.87 -2.69 -16.04
N ASN A 130 1.70 -1.79 -16.51
CA ASN A 130 3.06 -2.10 -16.94
C ASN A 130 4.01 -1.89 -15.76
N ILE A 131 4.73 -2.94 -15.39
CA ILE A 131 5.76 -2.93 -14.35
C ILE A 131 7.00 -3.59 -14.95
N GLU A 132 8.07 -2.83 -15.20
CA GLU A 132 9.33 -3.32 -15.77
C GLU A 132 9.14 -4.20 -17.03
N GLY A 133 8.23 -3.78 -17.94
CA GLY A 133 7.94 -4.50 -19.18
C GLY A 133 6.95 -5.66 -19.03
N LYS A 134 6.53 -6.01 -17.80
CA LYS A 134 5.48 -7.00 -17.55
C LYS A 134 4.10 -6.33 -17.48
N SER A 135 3.15 -6.85 -18.25
CA SER A 135 1.75 -6.45 -18.18
C SER A 135 0.98 -7.30 -17.14
N LEU A 136 0.44 -6.65 -16.11
CA LEU A 136 -0.35 -7.26 -15.04
C LEU A 136 -1.77 -6.69 -15.03
N THR A 137 -2.78 -7.54 -15.21
CA THR A 137 -4.19 -7.12 -15.26
C THR A 137 -4.78 -6.93 -13.86
N ILE A 138 -5.49 -5.83 -13.68
CA ILE A 138 -6.21 -5.52 -12.44
C ILE A 138 -7.54 -6.29 -12.43
N GLY A 139 -7.83 -7.02 -11.37
CA GLY A 139 -9.13 -7.64 -11.15
C GLY A 139 -10.21 -6.58 -10.93
N ARG A 140 -11.43 -6.85 -11.39
CA ARG A 140 -12.56 -5.91 -11.33
C ARG A 140 -12.77 -5.32 -9.93
N GLU A 141 -12.71 -6.17 -8.92
CA GLU A 141 -12.91 -5.80 -7.50
C GLU A 141 -11.79 -4.94 -6.92
N TYR A 142 -10.59 -4.97 -7.52
CA TYR A 142 -9.41 -4.24 -7.03
C TYR A 142 -9.22 -2.90 -7.76
N ARG A 143 -10.03 -2.64 -8.80
CA ARG A 143 -9.84 -1.49 -9.68
C ARG A 143 -10.04 -0.17 -8.95
N GLU A 144 -11.09 -0.05 -8.16
CA GLU A 144 -11.42 1.19 -7.43
C GLU A 144 -10.30 1.52 -6.43
N ALA A 145 -9.91 0.55 -5.60
CA ALA A 145 -8.80 0.70 -4.66
C ALA A 145 -7.47 1.10 -5.32
N PHE A 146 -7.20 0.63 -6.55
CA PHE A 146 -6.04 1.07 -7.32
C PHE A 146 -6.18 2.52 -7.76
N LEU A 147 -7.33 2.91 -8.32
CA LEU A 147 -7.54 4.27 -8.83
C LEU A 147 -7.44 5.30 -7.69
N ASP A 148 -7.94 4.99 -6.50
CA ASP A 148 -7.86 5.85 -5.31
C ASP A 148 -6.43 6.13 -4.84
N ARG A 149 -5.46 5.34 -5.31
CA ARG A 149 -4.05 5.50 -4.98
C ARG A 149 -3.31 6.51 -5.85
N PHE A 150 -3.90 6.95 -6.95
CA PHE A 150 -3.26 7.83 -7.92
C PHE A 150 -4.11 9.06 -8.24
N ILE A 151 -3.43 10.17 -8.48
CA ILE A 151 -4.05 11.38 -9.00
C ILE A 151 -3.92 11.35 -10.52
N PHE A 152 -5.05 11.35 -11.23
CA PHE A 152 -5.08 11.36 -12.68
C PHE A 152 -5.18 12.80 -13.18
N LEU A 153 -4.13 13.28 -13.84
CA LEU A 153 -4.10 14.59 -14.49
C LEU A 153 -4.36 14.42 -16.00
N GLY A 154 -5.36 15.13 -16.51
CA GLY A 154 -5.72 15.12 -17.93
C GLY A 154 -7.05 14.41 -18.24
N VAL A 155 -7.68 14.82 -19.34
CA VAL A 155 -8.98 14.28 -19.76
C VAL A 155 -8.77 13.19 -20.79
N ARG A 156 -9.20 11.96 -20.48
CA ARG A 156 -9.48 10.96 -21.50
C ARG A 156 -10.70 11.46 -22.28
N ARG A 157 -10.49 12.12 -23.42
CA ARG A 157 -11.59 12.42 -24.35
C ARG A 157 -12.25 11.07 -24.67
N LYS A 158 -13.45 10.83 -24.13
CA LYS A 158 -14.30 9.76 -24.64
C LYS A 158 -14.49 10.09 -26.12
N GLY A 159 -14.04 9.20 -27.00
CA GLY A 159 -14.38 9.29 -28.42
C GLY A 159 -15.90 9.39 -28.53
N LYS A 160 -16.34 10.29 -29.41
CA LYS A 160 -17.74 10.39 -29.85
C LYS A 160 -18.26 9.03 -30.27
#